data_AF-A0A147FC08-F1
#
_entry.id   AF-A0A147FC08-F1
#
_cell.length_a   1.000
_cell.length_b   1.000
_cell.length_c   1.000
_cell.angle_alpha   90.00
_cell.angle_beta   90.00
_cell.angle_gamma   90.00
#
_symmetry.space_group_name_H-M   'P 1'
#
loop_
_entity.id
_entity.type
_entity.pdbx_description
1 polymer ?
#
loop_
_entity_poly.entity_id
_entity_poly.type
_entity_poly.pdbx_seq_one_letter_code
_entity_poly.pdbx_strand_id
1 'polypeptide(L)'
;MASQLVDDAIAQVSALAEVLESVGAARYAEFFARLEGDLRHASDAGDIRDAVHRGLAMYGGMNTFNDFVLMDGNTPDIANNRRIDALRTAVYDSLLRLA
;
A
#
# COMPACT_ATOMS: atom_id res chain seq x y z
N MET A 1 -21.03 6.88 -0.87
CA MET A 1 -20.08 6.40 -1.90
C MET A 1 -18.64 6.75 -1.56
N ALA A 2 -18.27 8.02 -1.37
CA ALA A 2 -16.90 8.41 -1.03
C ALA A 2 -16.35 7.74 0.24
N SER A 3 -17.15 7.67 1.32
CA SER A 3 -16.76 6.96 2.56
C SER A 3 -16.38 5.50 2.31
N GLN A 4 -17.20 4.76 1.56
CA GLN A 4 -16.93 3.34 1.26
C GLN A 4 -15.62 3.15 0.49
N LEU A 5 -15.32 4.03 -0.47
CA LEU A 5 -14.07 3.94 -1.23
C LEU A 5 -12.85 4.19 -0.36
N VAL A 6 -12.96 5.11 0.60
CA VAL A 6 -11.90 5.39 1.57
C VAL A 6 -11.74 4.21 2.54
N ASP A 7 -12.83 3.66 3.05
CA ASP A 7 -12.82 2.48 3.92
C ASP A 7 -12.19 1.26 3.22
N ASP A 8 -12.54 1.04 1.95
CA ASP A 8 -11.95 -0.02 1.12
C ASP A 8 -10.44 0.20 0.93
N ALA A 9 -10.01 1.43 0.62
CA ALA A 9 -8.59 1.75 0.47
C ALA A 9 -7.81 1.55 1.78
N ILE A 10 -8.35 1.99 2.91
CA ILE A 10 -7.78 1.78 4.24
C ILE A 10 -7.60 0.29 4.51
N ALA A 11 -8.62 -0.54 4.23
CA ALA A 11 -8.55 -1.98 4.45
C ALA A 11 -7.43 -2.63 3.61
N GLN A 12 -7.31 -2.26 2.33
CA GLN A 12 -6.24 -2.80 1.46
C GLN A 12 -4.85 -2.34 1.90
N VAL A 13 -4.69 -1.07 2.25
CA VAL A 13 -3.41 -0.50 2.70
C VAL A 13 -2.98 -1.14 4.02
N SER A 14 -3.91 -1.32 4.96
CA SER A 14 -3.67 -1.99 6.23
C SER A 14 -3.23 -3.45 6.03
N ALA A 15 -3.96 -4.20 5.20
CA ALA A 15 -3.60 -5.58 4.89
C ALA A 15 -2.22 -5.71 4.23
N LEU A 16 -1.84 -4.76 3.37
CA LEU A 16 -0.51 -4.73 2.77
C LEU A 16 0.57 -4.44 3.82
N ALA A 17 0.35 -3.45 4.69
CA ALA A 17 1.28 -3.11 5.76
C ALA A 17 1.53 -4.30 6.70
N GLU A 18 0.48 -5.01 7.12
CA GLU A 18 0.59 -6.20 7.98
C GLU A 18 1.40 -7.34 7.34
N VAL A 19 1.19 -7.59 6.04
CA VAL A 19 1.95 -8.61 5.31
C VAL A 19 3.42 -8.23 5.24
N LEU A 20 3.72 -6.98 4.90
CA LEU A 20 5.08 -6.47 4.82
C LEU A 20 5.79 -6.53 6.17
N GLU A 21 5.09 -6.21 7.25
CA GLU A 21 5.61 -6.34 8.63
C GLU A 21 5.94 -7.80 8.93
N SER A 22 5.03 -8.73 8.62
CA SER A 22 5.21 -10.16 8.89
C SER A 22 6.41 -10.79 8.19
N VAL A 23 6.83 -10.24 7.04
CA VAL A 23 7.99 -10.71 6.26
C VAL A 23 9.24 -9.88 6.50
N GLY A 24 9.22 -8.96 7.48
CA GLY A 24 10.37 -8.14 7.87
C GLY A 24 10.69 -6.99 6.90
N ALA A 25 9.77 -6.62 6.00
CA ALA A 25 9.91 -5.48 5.09
C ALA A 25 9.54 -4.16 5.79
N ALA A 26 10.13 -3.90 6.96
CA ALA A 26 9.74 -2.88 7.93
C ALA A 26 9.62 -1.47 7.31
N ARG A 27 10.54 -1.08 6.41
CA ARG A 27 10.48 0.23 5.74
C ARG A 27 9.20 0.42 4.93
N TYR A 28 8.75 -0.61 4.22
CA TYR A 28 7.51 -0.52 3.43
C TYR A 28 6.29 -0.68 4.31
N ALA A 29 6.34 -1.57 5.31
CA ALA A 29 5.28 -1.71 6.30
C ALA A 29 4.98 -0.38 7.00
N GLU A 30 6.01 0.32 7.49
CA GLU A 30 5.89 1.62 8.13
C GLU A 30 5.31 2.68 7.19
N PHE A 31 5.74 2.69 5.93
CA PHE A 31 5.19 3.62 4.94
C PHE A 31 3.68 3.42 4.74
N PHE A 32 3.24 2.18 4.51
CA PHE A 32 1.82 1.89 4.29
C PHE A 32 0.99 2.05 5.56
N ALA A 33 1.53 1.76 6.74
CA ALA A 33 0.86 2.06 8.02
C ALA A 33 0.64 3.57 8.23
N ARG A 34 1.62 4.41 7.85
CA ARG A 34 1.45 5.86 7.87
C ARG A 34 0.39 6.33 6.87
N LEU A 35 0.39 5.79 5.65
CA LEU A 35 -0.64 6.09 4.65
C LEU A 35 -2.05 5.71 5.13
N GLU A 36 -2.20 4.56 5.79
CA GLU A 36 -3.45 4.17 6.44
C GLU A 36 -3.89 5.22 7.47
N GLY A 37 -2.95 5.64 8.34
CA GLY A 37 -3.17 6.69 9.32
C GLY A 37 -3.63 8.01 8.68
N ASP A 38 -2.96 8.45 7.62
CA ASP A 38 -3.32 9.67 6.90
C ASP A 38 -4.75 9.59 6.33
N LEU A 39 -5.12 8.46 5.71
CA LEU A 39 -6.47 8.26 5.17
C LEU A 39 -7.55 8.22 6.26
N ARG A 40 -7.26 7.63 7.43
CA ARG A 40 -8.20 7.56 8.57
C ARG A 40 -8.46 8.92 9.21
N HIS A 41 -7.45 9.80 9.23
CA HIS A 41 -7.54 11.10 9.90
C HIS A 41 -7.80 12.26 8.94
N ALA A 42 -7.91 11.99 7.64
CA ALA A 42 -8.28 12.98 6.64
C ALA A 42 -9.61 13.64 7.00
N SER A 43 -9.59 14.97 7.12
CA SER A 43 -10.74 15.76 7.56
C SER A 43 -11.53 16.33 6.39
N ASP A 44 -10.91 16.40 5.21
CA ASP A 44 -11.54 16.85 3.98
C ASP A 44 -10.99 16.13 2.72
N ALA A 45 -11.55 16.50 1.57
CA ALA A 45 -11.16 15.92 0.28
C ALA A 45 -9.73 16.31 -0.18
N GLY A 46 -9.16 17.39 0.37
CA GLY A 46 -7.78 17.78 0.14
C GLY A 46 -6.81 16.83 0.84
N ASP A 47 -7.06 16.55 2.12
CA ASP A 47 -6.27 15.58 2.90
C ASP A 47 -6.25 14.19 2.24
N ILE A 48 -7.42 13.72 1.78
CA ILE A 48 -7.53 12.45 1.05
C ILE A 48 -6.67 12.49 -0.21
N ARG A 49 -6.76 13.56 -1.00
CA ARG A 49 -6.00 13.70 -2.25
C ARG A 49 -4.50 13.69 -2.00
N ASP A 50 -4.03 14.39 -0.97
CA ASP A 50 -2.60 14.46 -0.63
C ASP A 50 -2.06 13.09 -0.16
N ALA A 51 -2.84 12.36 0.65
CA ALA A 51 -2.51 10.98 1.03
C ALA A 51 -2.46 10.06 -0.18
N VAL A 52 -3.45 10.13 -1.08
CA VAL A 52 -3.53 9.33 -2.31
C VAL A 52 -2.34 9.61 -3.23
N HIS A 53 -1.97 10.87 -3.46
CA HIS A 53 -0.81 11.20 -4.29
C HIS A 53 0.49 10.65 -3.72
N ARG A 54 0.67 10.72 -2.40
CA ARG A 54 1.84 10.15 -1.73
C ARG A 54 1.87 8.63 -1.88
N GLY A 55 0.73 7.96 -1.70
CA GLY A 55 0.60 6.52 -1.90
C GLY A 55 0.92 6.10 -3.34
N LEU A 56 0.33 6.77 -4.34
CA LEU A 56 0.57 6.50 -5.76
C LEU A 56 2.01 6.77 -6.18
N ALA A 57 2.68 7.77 -5.59
CA ALA A 57 4.10 8.02 -5.84
C ALA A 57 5.00 6.82 -5.48
N MET A 58 4.57 5.96 -4.55
CA MET A 58 5.30 4.73 -4.17
C MET A 58 5.36 3.69 -5.30
N TYR A 59 4.52 3.84 -6.32
CA TYR A 59 4.42 2.97 -7.49
C TYR A 59 5.08 3.58 -8.75
N GLY A 60 5.51 4.85 -8.69
CA GLY A 60 6.06 5.56 -9.86
C GLY A 60 7.58 5.68 -9.85
N GLY A 61 8.27 5.25 -10.92
CA GLY A 61 9.71 5.40 -11.11
C GLY A 61 10.53 4.10 -11.08
N MET A 62 11.87 4.23 -10.99
CA MET A 62 12.81 3.11 -10.80
C MET A 62 13.11 2.90 -9.31
N ASN A 63 13.27 1.65 -8.87
CA ASN A 63 13.46 1.25 -7.46
C ASN A 63 12.24 1.59 -6.59
N THR A 64 11.05 1.30 -7.12
CA THR A 64 9.78 1.54 -6.43
C THR A 64 9.33 0.31 -5.67
N PHE A 65 8.18 0.40 -4.99
CA PHE A 65 7.56 -0.77 -4.39
C PHE A 65 7.15 -1.83 -5.43
N ASN A 66 7.00 -1.46 -6.70
CA ASN A 66 6.76 -2.43 -7.79
C ASN A 66 7.93 -3.37 -8.02
N ASP A 67 9.16 -2.93 -7.71
CA ASP A 67 10.36 -3.73 -7.87
C ASP A 67 10.66 -4.59 -6.64
N PHE A 68 9.83 -4.49 -5.58
CA PHE A 68 10.01 -5.26 -4.37
C PHE A 68 9.71 -6.74 -4.61
N VAL A 69 10.72 -7.57 -4.36
CA VAL A 69 10.64 -9.03 -4.37
C VAL A 69 11.25 -9.53 -3.07
N LEU A 70 10.47 -10.31 -2.32
CA LEU A 70 10.94 -11.00 -1.12
C LEU A 70 11.78 -12.21 -1.52
N MET A 71 13.00 -12.28 -0.97
CA MET A 71 13.94 -13.36 -1.19
C MET A 71 14.13 -14.15 0.11
N ASP A 72 14.08 -15.47 0.02
CA ASP A 72 14.57 -16.40 1.04
C ASP A 72 15.94 -16.94 0.57
N GLY A 73 17.01 -16.38 1.13
CA GLY A 73 18.37 -16.58 0.61
C GLY A 73 18.50 -16.11 -0.84
N ASN A 74 18.81 -17.05 -1.75
CA ASN A 74 18.95 -16.79 -3.20
C ASN A 74 17.69 -17.15 -4.00
N THR A 75 16.60 -17.55 -3.34
CA THR A 75 15.36 -17.98 -4.00
C THR A 75 14.21 -17.05 -3.66
N PRO A 76 13.35 -16.67 -4.62
CA PRO A 76 12.15 -15.89 -4.32
C PRO A 76 11.19 -16.68 -3.43
N ASP A 77 10.65 -16.03 -2.40
CA ASP A 77 9.55 -16.59 -1.62
C ASP A 77 8.24 -16.45 -2.42
N ILE A 78 7.91 -17.50 -3.18
CA ILE A 78 6.79 -17.47 -4.14
C ILE A 78 5.45 -17.20 -3.45
N ALA A 79 5.24 -17.77 -2.26
CA ALA A 79 3.94 -17.67 -1.58
C ALA A 79 3.69 -16.24 -1.09
N ASN A 80 4.68 -15.65 -0.41
CA ASN A 80 4.56 -14.28 0.08
C ASN A 80 4.59 -13.26 -1.07
N ASN A 81 5.42 -13.45 -2.10
CA ASN A 81 5.42 -12.54 -3.26
C ASN A 81 4.06 -12.50 -3.97
N ARG A 82 3.40 -13.65 -4.17
CA ARG A 82 2.03 -13.65 -4.75
C ARG A 82 1.02 -12.91 -3.89
N ARG A 83 1.10 -13.07 -2.57
CA ARG A 83 0.24 -12.35 -1.62
C ARG A 83 0.48 -10.84 -1.69
N ILE A 84 1.75 -10.43 -1.73
CA ILE A 84 2.16 -9.04 -1.85
C ILE A 84 1.71 -8.45 -3.19
N ASP A 85 1.87 -9.17 -4.31
CA ASP A 85 1.46 -8.69 -5.64
C ASP A 85 -0.05 -8.45 -5.75
N ALA A 86 -0.85 -9.36 -5.17
CA ALA A 86 -2.31 -9.20 -5.12
C ALA A 86 -2.71 -7.95 -4.34
N LEU A 87 -2.14 -7.75 -3.14
CA LEU A 87 -2.39 -6.57 -2.31
C LEU A 87 -1.85 -5.29 -2.94
N ARG A 88 -0.66 -5.35 -3.57
CA ARG A 88 -0.06 -4.24 -4.31
C ARG A 88 -1.03 -3.71 -5.36
N THR A 89 -1.62 -4.62 -6.14
CA THR A 89 -2.61 -4.29 -7.17
C THR A 89 -3.88 -3.71 -6.55
N ALA A 90 -4.41 -4.35 -5.51
CA ALA A 90 -5.63 -3.90 -4.83
C ALA A 90 -5.49 -2.51 -4.20
N VAL A 91 -4.34 -2.21 -3.58
CA VAL A 91 -4.02 -0.89 -3.04
C VAL A 91 -3.93 0.13 -4.17
N TYR A 92 -3.18 -0.17 -5.24
CA TYR A 92 -3.04 0.75 -6.37
C TYR A 92 -4.40 1.11 -7.00
N ASP A 93 -5.24 0.12 -7.27
CA ASP A 93 -6.58 0.31 -7.82
C ASP A 93 -7.49 1.11 -6.88
N SER A 94 -7.38 0.88 -5.56
CA SER A 94 -8.17 1.62 -4.57
C SER A 94 -7.75 3.08 -4.50
N LEU A 95 -6.43 3.36 -4.51
CA LEU A 95 -5.91 4.72 -4.54
C LEU A 95 -6.29 5.44 -5.84
N LEU A 96 -6.26 4.77 -6.99
CA LEU A 96 -6.70 5.35 -8.27
C LEU A 96 -8.18 5.74 -8.27
N ARG A 97 -9.05 4.99 -7.57
CA ARG A 97 -10.48 5.34 -7.46
C ARG A 97 -10.74 6.57 -6.58
N LEU A 98 -9.77 6.94 -5.75
CA LEU A 98 -9.84 8.11 -4.86
C LEU A 98 -9.16 9.35 -5.45
N ALA A 99 -8.34 9.19 -6.51
CA ALA A 99 -7.63 10.27 -7.20
C ALA A 99 -8.56 11.06 -8.14
#